data_AF-A0A0Q9PJ92-F1
#
_entry.id   AF-A0A0Q9PJ92-F1
#
_cell.length_a   1.000
_cell.length_b   1.000
_cell.length_c   1.000
_cell.angle_alpha   90.00
_cell.angle_beta   90.00
_cell.angle_gamma   90.00
#
_symmetry.space_group_name_H-M   'P 1'
#
loop_
_entity.id
_entity.type
_entity.pdbx_description
1 polymer ?
#
loop_
_entity_poly.entity_id
_entity_poly.type
_entity_poly.pdbx_seq_one_letter_code
_entity_poly.pdbx_strand_id
1 'polypeptide(L)'
;MLDESVEGQFEAALQRLLAGTPRSPRLATLAQKRKIRVSFAVIAEEAGHSRTLIGFDGCQYQKFREKVKAILAKGPRAADLAHALEAAHERIQALEAKLCLKNSIQASLLLELNARERAPPRTLGKVTHISR
;
A
#
# COMPACT_ATOMS: atom_id res chain seq x y z
N MET A 1 8.74 -15.31 -35.76
CA MET A 1 7.65 -15.55 -34.80
C MET A 1 8.18 -16.58 -33.83
N LEU A 2 8.55 -16.18 -32.62
CA LEU A 2 8.97 -17.15 -31.62
C LEU A 2 7.71 -17.88 -31.18
N ASP A 3 7.63 -19.18 -31.44
CA ASP A 3 6.67 -20.06 -30.78
C ASP A 3 6.99 -20.00 -29.28
N GLU A 4 6.41 -19.01 -28.59
CA GLU A 4 6.44 -18.97 -27.15
C GLU A 4 5.74 -20.23 -26.67
N SER A 5 6.53 -21.13 -26.07
CA SER A 5 6.00 -22.34 -25.44
C SER A 5 4.79 -22.01 -24.58
N VAL A 6 3.83 -22.92 -24.53
CA VAL A 6 2.60 -22.75 -23.73
C VAL A 6 2.93 -22.42 -22.26
N GLU A 7 4.02 -23.00 -21.71
CA GLU A 7 4.52 -22.64 -20.38
C GLU A 7 4.94 -21.16 -20.28
N GLY A 8 5.66 -20.65 -21.28
CA GLY A 8 6.01 -19.23 -21.38
C GLY A 8 4.80 -18.30 -21.47
N GLN A 9 3.74 -18.73 -22.16
CA GLN A 9 2.49 -17.97 -22.23
C GLN A 9 1.78 -17.90 -20.87
N PHE A 10 1.81 -18.98 -20.09
CA PHE A 10 1.31 -18.99 -18.70
C PHE A 10 2.16 -18.11 -17.78
N GLU A 11 3.49 -18.12 -17.94
CA GLU A 11 4.38 -17.23 -17.18
C GLU A 11 4.14 -15.76 -17.50
N ALA A 12 4.01 -15.42 -18.79
CA ALA A 12 3.68 -14.05 -19.22
C ALA A 12 2.30 -13.61 -18.68
N ALA A 13 1.30 -14.50 -18.70
CA ALA A 13 -0.01 -14.24 -18.12
C ALA A 13 0.05 -14.00 -16.60
N LEU A 14 0.80 -14.81 -15.87
CA LEU A 14 1.02 -14.62 -14.44
C LEU A 14 1.67 -13.27 -14.13
N GLN A 15 2.69 -12.88 -14.90
CA GLN A 15 3.34 -11.57 -14.73
C GLN A 15 2.38 -10.40 -14.98
N ARG A 16 1.56 -10.46 -16.03
CA ARG A 16 0.53 -9.43 -16.29
C ARG A 16 -0.48 -9.32 -15.14
N LEU A 17 -0.91 -10.45 -14.58
CA LEU A 17 -1.84 -10.48 -13.45
C LEU A 17 -1.24 -9.89 -12.18
N LEU A 18 0.04 -10.16 -11.91
CA LEU A 18 0.77 -9.58 -10.77
C LEU A 18 1.03 -8.08 -10.97
N ALA A 19 1.31 -7.65 -12.20
CA ALA A 19 1.47 -6.23 -12.55
C ALA A 19 0.15 -5.45 -12.61
N GLY A 20 -1.01 -6.13 -12.53
CA GLY A 20 -2.32 -5.49 -12.61
C GLY A 20 -2.70 -5.02 -14.01
N THR A 21 -2.02 -5.52 -15.06
CA THR A 21 -2.26 -5.19 -16.47
C THR A 21 -2.75 -6.41 -17.28
N PRO A 22 -3.88 -7.03 -16.90
CA PRO A 22 -4.43 -8.15 -17.65
C PRO A 22 -4.95 -7.71 -19.03
N ARG A 23 -4.85 -8.62 -19.99
CA ARG A 23 -5.28 -8.44 -21.38
C ARG A 23 -6.76 -8.77 -21.56
N SER A 24 -7.29 -9.70 -20.77
CA SER A 24 -8.72 -10.01 -20.81
C SER A 24 -9.54 -8.79 -20.35
N PRO A 25 -10.53 -8.31 -21.13
CA PRO A 25 -11.32 -7.14 -20.75
C PRO A 25 -12.09 -7.37 -19.44
N ARG A 26 -12.56 -8.59 -19.20
CA ARG A 26 -13.21 -8.96 -17.94
C ARG A 26 -12.23 -8.83 -16.77
N LEU A 27 -11.02 -9.37 -16.91
CA LEU A 27 -10.00 -9.30 -15.85
C LEU A 27 -9.50 -7.87 -15.66
N ALA A 28 -9.42 -7.05 -16.71
CA ALA A 28 -9.07 -5.64 -16.62
C ALA A 28 -10.09 -4.86 -15.77
N THR A 29 -11.39 -5.10 -15.95
CA THR A 29 -12.41 -4.47 -15.08
C THR A 29 -12.29 -4.90 -13.62
N LEU A 30 -11.93 -6.16 -13.34
CA LEU A 30 -11.71 -6.67 -11.99
C LEU A 30 -10.43 -6.11 -11.36
N ALA A 31 -9.37 -5.96 -12.15
CA ALA A 31 -8.11 -5.36 -11.73
C ALA A 31 -8.30 -3.87 -11.39
N GLN A 32 -9.01 -3.11 -12.22
CA GLN A 32 -9.38 -1.72 -11.92
C GLN A 32 -10.15 -1.59 -10.61
N LYS A 33 -11.07 -2.53 -10.34
CA LYS A 33 -11.83 -2.58 -9.08
C LYS A 33 -11.03 -3.16 -7.90
N ARG A 34 -9.75 -3.52 -8.08
CA ARG A 34 -8.89 -4.21 -7.09
C ARG A 34 -9.51 -5.49 -6.51
N LYS A 35 -10.35 -6.17 -7.29
CA LYS A 35 -11.05 -7.41 -6.91
C LYS A 35 -10.47 -8.65 -7.60
N ILE A 36 -9.43 -8.50 -8.40
CA ILE A 36 -8.81 -9.63 -9.09
C ILE A 36 -8.04 -10.49 -8.08
N ARG A 37 -8.36 -11.79 -8.05
CA ARG A 37 -7.65 -12.78 -7.23
C ARG A 37 -6.92 -13.74 -8.16
N VAL A 38 -5.61 -13.83 -8.00
CA VAL A 38 -4.79 -14.79 -8.76
C VAL A 38 -5.27 -16.20 -8.42
N SER A 39 -5.58 -16.99 -9.45
CA SER A 39 -5.97 -18.39 -9.35
C SER A 39 -5.65 -19.10 -10.66
N PHE A 40 -5.57 -20.43 -10.65
CA PHE A 40 -5.32 -21.21 -11.87
C PHE A 40 -6.34 -20.94 -12.98
N ALA A 41 -7.61 -20.71 -12.63
CA ALA A 41 -8.65 -20.38 -13.61
C ALA A 41 -8.40 -19.02 -14.28
N VAL A 42 -8.05 -18.01 -13.47
CA VAL A 42 -7.77 -16.64 -13.95
C VAL A 42 -6.49 -16.59 -14.79
N ILE A 43 -5.46 -17.34 -14.40
CA ILE A 43 -4.22 -17.46 -15.18
C ILE A 43 -4.49 -18.13 -16.52
N ALA A 44 -5.28 -19.21 -16.54
CA ALA A 44 -5.64 -19.90 -17.78
C ALA A 44 -6.48 -19.02 -18.71
N GLU A 45 -7.45 -18.28 -18.17
CA GLU A 45 -8.25 -17.31 -18.93
C GLU A 45 -7.38 -16.21 -19.55
N GLU A 46 -6.44 -15.66 -18.78
CA GLU A 46 -5.53 -14.61 -19.25
C GLU A 46 -4.50 -15.12 -20.28
N ALA A 47 -4.10 -16.39 -20.17
CA ALA A 47 -3.20 -17.04 -21.13
C ALA A 47 -3.94 -17.52 -22.40
N GLY A 48 -5.27 -17.57 -22.39
CA GLY A 48 -6.08 -18.10 -23.49
C GLY A 48 -6.01 -19.63 -23.63
N HIS A 49 -5.66 -20.34 -22.55
CA HIS A 49 -5.45 -21.79 -22.55
C HIS A 49 -6.44 -22.53 -21.65
N SER A 50 -6.54 -23.84 -21.85
CA SER A 50 -7.37 -24.68 -20.98
C SER A 50 -6.82 -24.71 -19.56
N ARG A 51 -7.71 -24.52 -18.57
CA ARG A 51 -7.41 -24.69 -17.14
C ARG A 51 -6.86 -26.07 -16.82
N THR A 52 -7.25 -27.11 -17.56
CA THR A 52 -6.78 -28.49 -17.31
C THR A 52 -5.25 -28.60 -17.38
N LEU A 53 -4.59 -27.77 -18.17
CA LEU A 53 -3.13 -27.79 -18.33
C LEU A 53 -2.36 -27.44 -17.04
N ILE A 54 -2.99 -26.72 -16.11
CA ILE A 54 -2.38 -26.22 -14.86
C ILE A 54 -3.25 -26.48 -13.61
N GLY A 55 -4.44 -27.06 -13.78
CA GLY A 55 -5.52 -26.99 -12.79
C GLY A 55 -5.61 -28.17 -11.82
N PHE A 56 -4.93 -29.28 -12.07
CA PHE A 56 -4.98 -30.51 -11.26
C PHE A 56 -3.57 -31.04 -10.96
N ASP A 57 -3.46 -31.95 -9.99
CA ASP A 57 -2.17 -32.58 -9.63
C ASP A 57 -1.74 -33.59 -10.71
N GLY A 58 -0.49 -33.48 -11.19
CA GLY A 58 -0.01 -34.27 -12.33
C GLY A 58 -0.39 -33.68 -13.69
N CYS A 59 -0.69 -32.37 -13.75
CA CYS A 59 -0.98 -31.69 -15.00
C CYS A 59 0.29 -31.56 -15.87
N GLN A 60 0.08 -31.28 -17.16
CA GLN A 60 1.18 -31.18 -18.14
C GLN A 60 2.27 -30.18 -17.72
N TYR A 61 1.88 -29.06 -17.09
CA TYR A 61 2.80 -28.03 -16.60
C TYR A 61 2.88 -28.02 -15.07
N GLN A 62 3.23 -29.16 -14.48
CA GLN A 62 3.32 -29.34 -13.02
C GLN A 62 4.32 -28.36 -12.35
N LYS A 63 5.47 -28.08 -13.00
CA LYS A 63 6.47 -27.13 -12.48
C LYS A 63 5.89 -25.72 -12.32
N PHE A 64 5.19 -25.23 -13.34
CA PHE A 64 4.49 -23.95 -13.28
C PHE A 64 3.42 -23.95 -12.18
N ARG A 65 2.66 -25.03 -12.04
CA ARG A 65 1.65 -25.18 -10.98
C ARG A 65 2.25 -25.04 -9.59
N GLU A 66 3.41 -25.65 -9.34
CA GLU A 66 4.11 -25.55 -8.05
C GLU A 66 4.55 -24.12 -7.75
N LYS A 67 5.07 -23.37 -8.75
CA LYS A 67 5.38 -21.95 -8.60
C LYS A 67 4.14 -21.14 -8.20
N VAL A 68 3.03 -21.32 -8.90
CA VAL A 68 1.77 -20.63 -8.59
C VAL A 68 1.25 -21.03 -7.21
N LYS A 69 1.33 -22.31 -6.84
CA LYS A 69 0.93 -22.79 -5.51
C LYS A 69 1.76 -22.15 -4.40
N ALA A 70 3.07 -21.97 -4.60
CA ALA A 70 3.94 -21.28 -3.66
C ALA A 70 3.56 -19.79 -3.52
N ILE A 71 3.19 -19.11 -4.61
CA ILE A 71 2.71 -17.72 -4.58
C ILE A 71 1.37 -17.63 -3.82
N LEU A 72 0.44 -18.53 -4.11
CA LEU A 72 -0.87 -18.56 -3.44
C LEU A 72 -0.76 -18.89 -1.95
N ALA A 73 0.20 -19.74 -1.57
CA ALA A 73 0.48 -20.07 -0.18
C ALA A 73 1.11 -18.89 0.60
N LYS A 74 1.84 -18.00 -0.09
CA LYS A 74 2.42 -16.78 0.48
C LYS A 74 1.46 -15.59 0.51
N GLY A 75 0.30 -15.67 -0.15
CA GLY A 75 -0.73 -14.63 -0.05
C GLY A 75 -1.28 -14.54 1.38
N PRO A 76 -1.58 -13.33 1.90
CA PRO A 76 -2.17 -13.20 3.23
C PRO A 76 -3.48 -13.97 3.25
N ARG A 77 -3.69 -14.80 4.27
CA ARG A 77 -5.00 -15.44 4.45
C ARG A 77 -6.01 -14.33 4.72
N ALA A 78 -7.26 -14.53 4.32
CA ALA A 78 -8.30 -13.50 4.46
C ALA A 78 -8.44 -12.98 5.91
N ALA A 79 -8.20 -13.85 6.90
CA ALA A 79 -8.15 -13.49 8.31
C ALA A 79 -6.95 -12.59 8.66
N ASP A 80 -5.76 -12.91 8.14
CA ASP A 80 -4.55 -12.13 8.36
C ASP A 80 -4.66 -10.73 7.75
N LEU A 81 -5.34 -10.62 6.60
CA LEU A 81 -5.61 -9.34 5.95
C LEU A 81 -6.56 -8.45 6.76
N ALA A 82 -7.62 -9.03 7.32
CA ALA A 82 -8.57 -8.31 8.17
C ALA A 82 -7.88 -7.77 9.43
N HIS A 83 -7.09 -8.62 10.10
CA HIS A 83 -6.30 -8.23 11.26
C HIS A 83 -5.27 -7.13 10.93
N ALA A 84 -4.61 -7.24 9.76
CA ALA A 84 -3.64 -6.24 9.31
C ALA A 84 -4.32 -4.89 8.98
N LEU A 85 -5.53 -4.91 8.43
CA LEU A 85 -6.33 -3.71 8.16
C LEU A 85 -6.76 -3.02 9.46
N GLU A 86 -7.25 -3.78 10.43
CA GLU A 86 -7.60 -3.24 11.75
C GLU A 86 -6.37 -2.63 12.43
N ALA A 87 -5.26 -3.35 12.48
CA ALA A 87 -4.00 -2.84 13.03
C ALA A 87 -3.50 -1.58 12.30
N ALA A 88 -3.69 -1.49 10.99
CA ALA A 88 -3.35 -0.29 10.22
C ALA A 88 -4.26 0.89 10.58
N HIS A 89 -5.57 0.67 10.74
CA HIS A 89 -6.51 1.71 11.15
C HIS A 89 -6.22 2.24 12.57
N GLU A 90 -5.96 1.35 13.53
CA GLU A 90 -5.57 1.75 14.88
C GLU A 90 -4.31 2.62 14.87
N ARG A 91 -3.34 2.26 14.04
CA ARG A 91 -2.09 3.02 13.92
C ARG A 91 -2.29 4.39 13.28
N ILE A 92 -3.18 4.49 12.29
CA ILE A 92 -3.57 5.77 11.68
C ILE A 92 -4.22 6.66 12.74
N GLN A 93 -5.24 6.17 13.46
CA GLN A 93 -5.91 6.94 14.51
C GLN A 93 -4.95 7.40 15.61
N ALA A 94 -4.04 6.53 16.05
CA ALA A 94 -3.04 6.87 17.05
C ALA A 94 -2.06 7.95 16.56
N LEU A 95 -1.69 7.92 15.27
CA LEU A 95 -0.82 8.94 14.67
C LEU A 95 -1.55 10.27 14.49
N GLU A 96 -2.81 10.25 14.07
CA GLU A 96 -3.65 11.44 13.95
C GLU A 96 -3.85 12.13 15.30
N ALA A 97 -4.10 11.37 16.37
CA ALA A 97 -4.19 11.90 17.73
C ALA A 97 -2.88 12.58 18.16
N LYS A 98 -1.72 11.98 17.85
CA LYS A 98 -0.41 12.57 18.12
C LYS A 98 -0.18 13.86 17.34
N LEU A 99 -0.62 13.93 16.09
CA LEU A 99 -0.51 15.15 15.28
C LEU A 99 -1.40 16.26 15.85
N CYS A 100 -2.63 15.95 16.25
CA CYS A 100 -3.54 16.91 16.88
C CYS A 100 -2.90 17.55 18.12
N LEU A 101 -2.33 16.74 19.00
CA LEU A 101 -1.68 17.21 20.23
C LEU A 101 -0.42 18.04 19.94
N LYS A 102 0.40 17.66 18.96
CA LYS A 102 1.55 18.47 18.56
C LYS A 102 1.13 19.82 17.98
N ASN A 103 0.09 19.84 17.16
CA ASN A 103 -0.40 21.07 16.54
C ASN A 103 -0.98 22.04 17.57
N SER A 104 -1.69 21.54 18.59
CA SER A 104 -2.22 22.41 19.66
C SER A 104 -1.09 23.03 20.49
N ILE A 105 -0.08 22.25 20.86
CA ILE A 105 1.11 22.74 21.57
C ILE A 105 1.88 23.76 20.71
N GLN A 106 2.09 23.46 19.43
CA GLN A 106 2.79 24.37 18.54
C GLN A 106 2.02 25.69 18.37
N ALA A 107 0.69 25.64 18.27
CA ALA A 107 -0.15 26.83 18.20
C ALA A 107 -0.06 27.67 19.49
N SER A 108 -0.09 27.06 20.67
CA SER A 108 0.05 27.79 21.93
C SER A 108 1.41 28.47 22.06
N LEU A 109 2.49 27.77 21.71
CA LEU A 109 3.85 28.33 21.68
C LEU A 109 3.96 29.51 20.71
N LEU A 110 3.37 29.40 19.52
CA LEU A 110 3.36 30.51 18.55
C LEU A 110 2.58 31.72 19.07
N LEU A 111 1.48 31.52 19.79
CA LEU A 111 0.74 32.61 20.43
C LEU A 111 1.57 33.29 21.53
N GLU A 112 2.28 32.52 22.35
CA GLU A 112 3.17 33.06 23.38
C GLU A 112 4.33 33.86 22.79
N LEU A 113 4.97 33.35 21.72
CA LEU A 113 6.04 34.06 21.02
C LEU A 113 5.53 35.38 20.43
N ASN A 114 4.39 35.36 19.72
CA ASN A 114 3.76 36.57 19.19
C ASN A 114 3.42 37.58 20.29
N ALA A 115 2.94 37.12 21.46
CA ALA A 115 2.64 37.99 22.59
C ALA A 115 3.90 38.65 23.17
N ARG A 116 5.03 37.92 23.21
CA ARG A 116 6.33 38.46 23.64
C ARG A 116 6.91 39.46 22.65
N GLU A 117 6.78 39.21 21.35
CA GLU A 117 7.23 40.12 20.30
C GLU A 117 6.42 41.42 20.25
N ARG A 118 5.13 41.37 20.62
CA ARG A 118 4.25 42.55 20.70
C ARG A 118 4.39 43.33 22.01
N ALA A 119 5.03 42.79 23.04
CA ALA A 119 5.26 43.52 24.28
C ALA A 119 6.29 44.65 24.03
N PRO A 120 6.00 45.91 24.38
CA PRO A 120 6.96 47.00 24.17
C PRO A 120 8.25 46.72 24.95
N PRO A 121 9.42 47.14 24.44
CA PRO A 121 10.68 46.96 25.14
C PRO A 121 10.54 47.58 26.52
N ARG A 122 10.77 46.77 27.57
CA ARG A 122 10.82 47.23 28.96
C ARG A 122 11.76 48.43 28.99
N THR A 123 11.21 49.61 29.23
CA THR A 123 11.97 50.84 29.39
C THR A 123 12.97 50.62 30.51
N LEU A 124 14.23 50.38 30.15
CA LEU A 124 15.35 50.40 31.08
C LEU A 124 15.34 51.79 31.72
N GLY A 125 15.09 51.82 33.03
CA GLY A 125 14.93 53.05 33.80
C GLY A 125 16.09 54.00 33.54
N LYS A 126 15.76 55.26 33.24
CA LYS A 126 16.73 56.36 33.15
C LYS A 126 17.53 56.42 34.45
N VAL A 127 18.81 56.07 34.38
CA VAL A 127 19.78 56.36 35.44
C VAL A 127 20.02 57.87 35.40
N THR A 128 19.38 58.61 36.31
CA THR A 128 19.72 60.01 36.54
C THR A 128 21.03 60.06 37.33
N HIS A 129 22.12 60.39 36.66
CA HIS A 129 23.36 60.82 37.31
C HIS A 129 23.11 62.17 38.00
N ILE A 130 23.14 62.18 39.32
CA ILE A 130 23.20 63.40 40.13
C ILE A 130 24.69 63.73 40.30
N SER A 131 25.15 64.75 39.58
CA SER A 131 26.48 65.34 39.75
C SER A 131 26.45 66.31 40.93
N ARG A 132 27.47 66.24 41.79
CA ARG A 132 27.64 67.06 43.01
C ARG A 132 28.60 68.21 42.77
#